data_AF-A0A2N2FMY6-F1
#
_entry.id   AF-A0A2N2FMY6-F1
#
_cell.length_a   1.000
_cell.length_b   1.000
_cell.length_c   1.000
_cell.angle_alpha   90.00
_cell.angle_beta   90.00
_cell.angle_gamma   90.00
#
_symmetry.space_group_name_H-M   'P 1'
#
loop_
_entity.id
_entity.type
_entity.pdbx_description
1 polymer ?
#
loop_
_entity_poly.entity_id
_entity_poly.type
_entity_poly.pdbx_seq_one_letter_code
_entity_poly.pdbx_strand_id
1 'polypeptide(L)'
;MGLSPPGCLPTFLQRLALPDCDTGCGARTLYPEPAVTDSTDTSPADATPTTDTRPPINAAWLTRMRTLKPEFLTTLFTVFLEDEPKRITALGDAVCRVDLDTVRYLAHSIKGAAATLGMERLCEAARDLEHAAKDGQAEALAEQYTKVLGEMEAVFEVMRGEPEL
;
A
#
# COMPACT_ATOMS: atom_id res chain seq x y z
N MET A 1 -13.49 -28.54 9.41
CA MET A 1 -12.62 -27.78 10.34
C MET A 1 -11.49 -27.22 9.50
N GLY A 2 -11.70 -26.06 8.88
CA GLY A 2 -10.70 -25.37 8.06
C GLY A 2 -10.03 -24.31 8.91
N LEU A 3 -8.76 -24.51 9.24
CA LEU A 3 -7.95 -23.54 9.96
C LEU A 3 -7.54 -22.45 8.97
N SER A 4 -8.11 -21.26 9.14
CA SER A 4 -7.63 -20.02 8.52
C SER A 4 -6.25 -19.70 9.10
N PRO A 5 -5.23 -19.35 8.28
CA PRO A 5 -3.93 -18.95 8.81
C PRO A 5 -4.03 -17.63 9.59
N PRO A 6 -3.21 -17.42 10.63
CA PRO A 6 -3.19 -16.18 11.42
C PRO A 6 -2.61 -15.01 10.59
N GLY A 7 -3.18 -13.83 10.80
CA GLY A 7 -3.15 -12.71 9.86
C GLY A 7 -1.78 -12.08 9.58
N CYS A 8 -1.45 -11.99 8.29
CA CYS A 8 -0.40 -11.09 7.75
C CYS A 8 -0.95 -9.67 7.52
N LEU A 9 -2.23 -9.40 7.77
CA LEU A 9 -2.83 -8.09 7.51
C LEU A 9 -2.56 -7.15 8.71
N PRO A 10 -1.81 -6.04 8.52
CA PRO A 10 -1.73 -5.00 9.53
C PRO A 10 -3.13 -4.45 9.82
N THR A 11 -3.37 -4.02 11.07
CA THR A 11 -4.66 -3.50 11.57
C THR A 11 -5.30 -2.46 10.64
N PHE A 12 -4.47 -1.71 9.90
CA PHE A 12 -4.89 -0.75 8.89
C PHE A 12 -5.63 -1.37 7.70
N LEU A 13 -5.12 -2.49 7.13
CA LEU A 13 -5.79 -3.19 6.03
C LEU A 13 -7.10 -3.84 6.47
N GLN A 14 -7.17 -4.28 7.72
CA GLN A 14 -8.40 -4.83 8.30
C GLN A 14 -9.49 -3.76 8.53
N ARG A 15 -9.11 -2.48 8.67
CA ARG A 15 -10.02 -1.32 8.73
C ARG A 15 -10.42 -0.77 7.35
N LEU A 16 -9.63 -1.05 6.33
CA LEU A 16 -9.90 -0.68 4.93
C LEU A 16 -10.82 -1.66 4.21
N ALA A 17 -11.02 -2.85 4.77
CA ALA A 17 -12.00 -3.82 4.29
C ALA A 17 -13.41 -3.21 4.39
N LEU A 18 -13.91 -2.74 3.24
CA LEU A 18 -15.30 -2.33 3.05
C LEU A 18 -16.23 -3.50 3.42
N PRO A 19 -17.41 -3.25 4.01
CA PRO A 19 -18.38 -4.30 4.29
C PRO A 19 -18.80 -4.99 2.98
N ASP A 20 -18.90 -6.31 3.05
CA ASP A 20 -19.11 -7.23 1.94
C ASP A 20 -20.20 -6.75 0.96
N CYS A 21 -19.81 -6.58 -0.32
CA CYS A 21 -20.76 -6.46 -1.41
C CYS A 21 -20.77 -7.77 -2.18
N ASP A 22 -21.74 -8.61 -1.80
CA ASP A 22 -22.12 -9.86 -2.44
C ASP A 22 -22.60 -9.59 -3.89
N THR A 23 -22.24 -10.47 -4.83
CA THR A 23 -22.84 -10.72 -6.17
C THR A 23 -21.86 -10.57 -7.37
N GLY A 24 -21.23 -11.69 -7.74
CA GLY A 24 -21.41 -12.31 -9.07
C GLY A 24 -20.59 -11.85 -10.31
N CYS A 25 -19.61 -12.69 -10.67
CA CYS A 25 -19.29 -13.20 -12.03
C CYS A 25 -18.47 -12.37 -13.04
N GLY A 26 -17.30 -12.90 -13.45
CA GLY A 26 -16.64 -12.56 -14.73
C GLY A 26 -15.17 -12.99 -14.87
N ALA A 27 -14.91 -14.18 -15.42
CA ALA A 27 -13.64 -14.92 -15.43
C ALA A 27 -12.45 -14.40 -16.29
N ARG A 28 -11.28 -15.06 -16.05
CA ARG A 28 -10.14 -15.45 -16.95
C ARG A 28 -8.82 -14.64 -16.87
N THR A 29 -7.62 -15.22 -16.72
CA THR A 29 -7.15 -16.62 -16.52
C THR A 29 -5.67 -16.68 -16.06
N LEU A 30 -5.29 -17.86 -15.54
CA LEU A 30 -4.00 -18.59 -15.69
C LEU A 30 -2.76 -18.10 -14.93
N TYR A 31 -2.55 -18.63 -13.72
CA TYR A 31 -1.20 -19.04 -13.30
C TYR A 31 -1.25 -20.36 -12.52
N PRO A 32 -0.26 -21.26 -12.72
CA PRO A 32 -0.24 -22.59 -12.13
C PRO A 32 0.17 -22.56 -10.66
N GLU A 33 -0.45 -23.42 -9.87
CA GLU A 33 -0.13 -23.67 -8.46
C GLU A 33 1.08 -24.61 -8.34
N PRO A 34 2.06 -24.30 -7.47
CA PRO A 34 2.84 -25.35 -6.84
C PRO A 34 2.58 -25.40 -5.33
N ALA A 35 2.56 -26.64 -4.85
CA ALA A 35 2.14 -27.12 -3.55
C ALA A 35 3.04 -26.68 -2.37
N VAL A 36 2.37 -26.44 -1.22
CA VAL A 36 2.71 -26.64 0.22
C VAL A 36 4.15 -27.04 0.61
N THR A 37 4.73 -26.57 1.72
CA THR A 37 4.33 -26.84 3.13
C THR A 37 5.01 -25.94 4.18
N ASP A 38 4.24 -25.63 5.23
CA ASP A 38 4.49 -25.65 6.69
C ASP A 38 5.44 -24.66 7.43
N SER A 39 4.80 -23.93 8.36
CA SER A 39 5.17 -23.46 9.72
C SER A 39 6.57 -22.88 10.01
N THR A 40 6.62 -21.66 10.59
CA THR A 40 6.53 -21.45 12.06
C THR A 40 6.47 -19.96 12.43
N ASP A 41 5.56 -19.70 13.37
CA ASP A 41 5.53 -18.69 14.44
C ASP A 41 6.80 -17.84 14.68
N THR A 42 6.62 -16.51 14.80
CA THR A 42 6.99 -15.69 15.98
C THR A 42 6.87 -14.19 15.68
N SER A 43 5.98 -13.53 16.43
CA SER A 43 5.88 -12.07 16.60
C SER A 43 6.89 -11.60 17.67
N PRO A 44 7.49 -10.38 17.57
CA PRO A 44 6.89 -9.25 18.28
C PRO A 44 7.13 -7.83 17.72
N ALA A 45 6.19 -6.96 18.09
CA ALA A 45 6.35 -5.60 18.62
C ALA A 45 6.76 -4.43 17.70
N ASP A 46 5.80 -3.50 17.62
CA ASP A 46 5.94 -2.09 17.98
C ASP A 46 7.12 -1.33 17.34
N ALA A 47 6.90 -0.81 16.13
CA ALA A 47 7.71 0.25 15.56
C ALA A 47 6.89 1.54 15.51
N THR A 48 7.12 2.42 16.49
CA THR A 48 6.68 3.82 16.40
C THR A 48 7.43 4.51 15.25
N PRO A 49 6.75 5.23 14.32
CA PRO A 49 7.41 5.81 13.17
C PRO A 49 8.27 7.03 13.55
N THR A 50 9.48 7.06 12.97
CA THR A 50 10.43 8.18 13.00
C THR A 50 9.78 9.43 12.40
N THR A 51 9.81 10.56 13.12
CA THR A 51 9.02 11.76 12.79
C THR A 51 9.66 12.56 11.64
N ASP A 52 9.38 12.16 10.40
CA ASP A 52 9.49 13.06 9.26
C ASP A 52 8.42 14.16 9.40
N THR A 53 8.85 15.42 9.42
CA THR A 53 7.98 16.59 9.62
C THR A 53 7.30 17.07 8.34
N ARG A 54 7.65 16.52 7.16
CA ARG A 54 6.98 16.85 5.90
C ARG A 54 5.53 16.36 5.91
N PRO A 55 4.60 17.11 5.30
CA PRO A 55 3.22 16.66 5.19
C PRO A 55 3.14 15.40 4.30
N PRO A 56 2.21 14.46 4.57
CA PRO A 56 2.03 13.25 3.76
C PRO A 56 1.73 13.55 2.29
N ILE A 57 1.02 14.66 2.02
CA ILE A 57 0.81 15.22 0.70
C ILE A 57 1.33 16.67 0.69
N ASN A 58 2.16 17.02 -0.29
CA ASN A 58 2.74 18.35 -0.42
C ASN A 58 1.66 19.44 -0.47
N ALA A 59 1.70 20.37 0.49
CA ALA A 59 0.68 21.41 0.64
C ALA A 59 0.59 22.38 -0.55
N ALA A 60 1.73 22.67 -1.20
CA ALA A 60 1.75 23.52 -2.39
C ALA A 60 1.13 22.80 -3.59
N TRP A 61 1.36 21.49 -3.73
CA TRP A 61 0.70 20.66 -4.74
C TRP A 61 -0.82 20.65 -4.52
N LEU A 62 -1.28 20.39 -3.29
CA LEU A 62 -2.71 20.40 -2.94
C LEU A 62 -3.36 21.75 -3.28
N THR A 63 -2.76 22.86 -2.83
CA THR A 63 -3.28 24.21 -3.09
C THR A 63 -3.39 24.49 -4.59
N ARG A 64 -2.37 24.08 -5.35
CA ARG A 64 -2.35 24.24 -6.81
C ARG A 64 -3.46 23.43 -7.47
N MET A 65 -3.66 22.18 -7.07
CA MET A 65 -4.68 21.31 -7.66
C MET A 65 -6.10 21.76 -7.30
N ARG A 66 -6.35 22.18 -6.06
CA ARG A 66 -7.63 22.79 -5.64
C ARG A 66 -7.97 24.03 -6.47
N THR A 67 -6.98 24.87 -6.74
CA THR A 67 -7.20 26.13 -7.48
C THR A 67 -7.40 25.90 -8.97
N LEU A 68 -6.60 25.02 -9.58
CA LEU A 68 -6.57 24.86 -11.03
C LEU A 68 -7.59 23.84 -11.55
N LYS A 69 -7.80 22.74 -10.83
CA LYS A 69 -8.59 21.58 -11.28
C LYS A 69 -9.26 20.83 -10.10
N PRO A 70 -10.22 21.47 -9.39
CA PRO A 70 -10.87 20.85 -8.23
C PRO A 70 -11.58 19.53 -8.58
N GLU A 71 -12.39 19.49 -9.63
CA GLU A 71 -13.11 18.27 -10.07
C GLU A 71 -12.18 17.08 -10.38
N PHE A 72 -11.02 17.40 -10.97
CA PHE A 72 -10.00 16.39 -11.27
C PHE A 72 -9.32 15.90 -9.99
N LEU A 73 -9.08 16.79 -9.03
CA LEU A 73 -8.55 16.41 -7.72
C LEU A 73 -9.53 15.46 -7.00
N THR A 74 -10.83 15.73 -7.04
CA THR A 74 -11.88 14.84 -6.51
C THR A 74 -11.79 13.45 -7.12
N THR A 75 -11.87 13.40 -8.45
CA THR A 75 -11.85 12.13 -9.18
C THR A 75 -10.59 11.34 -8.87
N LEU A 76 -9.45 12.03 -8.82
CA LEU A 76 -8.16 11.43 -8.54
C LEU A 76 -8.13 10.82 -7.14
N PHE A 77 -8.59 11.54 -6.12
CA PHE A 77 -8.64 11.03 -4.75
C PHE A 77 -9.62 9.87 -4.62
N THR A 78 -10.78 9.93 -5.26
CA THR A 78 -11.73 8.82 -5.30
C THR A 78 -11.10 7.56 -5.86
N VAL A 79 -10.48 7.63 -7.06
CA VAL A 79 -9.83 6.47 -7.69
C VAL A 79 -8.69 5.93 -6.81
N PHE A 80 -7.87 6.82 -6.24
CA PHE A 80 -6.76 6.41 -5.37
C PHE A 80 -7.28 5.69 -4.12
N LEU A 81 -8.31 6.21 -3.46
CA LEU A 81 -8.91 5.59 -2.27
C LEU A 81 -9.58 4.24 -2.57
N GLU A 82 -10.04 4.00 -3.80
CA GLU A 82 -10.67 2.74 -4.22
C GLU A 82 -9.66 1.66 -4.65
N ASP A 83 -8.57 2.05 -5.32
CA ASP A 83 -7.65 1.11 -5.95
C ASP A 83 -6.43 0.77 -5.08
N GLU A 84 -5.88 1.74 -4.36
CA GLU A 84 -4.66 1.57 -3.58
C GLU A 84 -4.76 0.55 -2.45
N PRO A 85 -5.89 0.39 -1.73
CA PRO A 85 -6.00 -0.64 -0.70
C PRO A 85 -5.76 -2.04 -1.25
N LYS A 86 -6.24 -2.32 -2.47
CA LYS A 86 -6.03 -3.61 -3.15
C LYS A 86 -4.56 -3.80 -3.50
N ARG A 87 -3.91 -2.74 -4.00
CA ARG A 87 -2.50 -2.75 -4.37
C ARG A 87 -1.57 -2.98 -3.18
N ILE A 88 -1.86 -2.33 -2.04
CA ILE A 88 -1.09 -2.51 -0.80
C ILE A 88 -1.30 -3.90 -0.20
N THR A 89 -2.50 -4.47 -0.33
CA THR A 89 -2.77 -5.87 0.08
C THR A 89 -1.94 -6.83 -0.76
N ALA A 90 -1.98 -6.69 -2.10
CA ALA A 90 -1.17 -7.52 -3.00
C ALA A 90 0.34 -7.37 -2.76
N LEU A 91 0.79 -6.17 -2.39
CA LEU A 91 2.19 -5.92 -2.02
C LEU A 91 2.56 -6.65 -0.73
N GLY A 92 1.69 -6.63 0.28
CA GLY A 92 1.88 -7.37 1.52
C GLY A 92 1.98 -8.87 1.28
N ASP A 93 1.10 -9.43 0.45
CA ASP A 93 1.15 -10.84 0.08
C ASP A 93 2.46 -11.19 -0.63
N ALA A 94 2.93 -10.33 -1.54
CA ALA A 94 4.20 -10.52 -2.24
C ALA A 94 5.39 -10.45 -1.26
N VAL A 95 5.36 -9.56 -0.27
CA VAL A 95 6.37 -9.48 0.80
C VAL A 95 6.35 -10.73 1.67
N CYS A 96 5.18 -11.20 2.12
CA CYS A 96 5.06 -12.42 2.93
C CYS A 96 5.56 -13.66 2.16
N ARG A 97 5.50 -13.67 0.82
CA ARG A 97 6.03 -14.75 -0.05
C ARG A 97 7.48 -14.54 -0.50
N VAL A 98 8.13 -13.43 -0.15
CA VAL A 98 9.46 -13.04 -0.65
C VAL A 98 9.52 -13.03 -2.20
N ASP A 99 8.43 -12.61 -2.82
CA ASP A 99 8.29 -12.51 -4.27
C ASP A 99 8.91 -11.21 -4.78
N LEU A 100 10.24 -11.20 -4.89
CA LEU A 100 11.04 -10.01 -5.18
C LEU A 100 10.59 -9.25 -6.43
N ASP A 101 10.26 -9.98 -7.51
CA ASP A 101 9.82 -9.37 -8.76
C ASP A 101 8.47 -8.67 -8.61
N THR A 102 7.52 -9.31 -7.94
CA THR A 102 6.20 -8.73 -7.67
C THR A 102 6.30 -7.54 -6.72
N VAL A 103 7.10 -7.65 -5.65
CA VAL A 103 7.35 -6.53 -4.73
C VAL A 103 7.95 -5.34 -5.48
N ARG A 104 8.99 -5.56 -6.29
CA ARG A 104 9.63 -4.52 -7.09
C ARG A 104 8.63 -3.85 -8.03
N TYR A 105 7.80 -4.62 -8.74
CA TYR A 105 6.81 -4.09 -9.67
C TYR A 105 5.74 -3.24 -8.97
N LEU A 106 5.17 -3.75 -7.87
CA LEU A 106 4.14 -3.05 -7.11
C LEU A 106 4.69 -1.78 -6.42
N ALA A 107 5.88 -1.86 -5.83
CA ALA A 107 6.56 -0.72 -5.24
C ALA A 107 6.86 0.37 -6.30
N HIS A 108 7.31 -0.03 -7.50
CA HIS A 108 7.51 0.89 -8.62
C HIS A 108 6.23 1.62 -9.03
N SER A 109 5.10 0.90 -9.08
CA SER A 109 3.79 1.44 -9.40
C SER A 109 3.33 2.48 -8.35
N ILE A 110 3.51 2.17 -7.06
CA ILE A 110 3.21 3.09 -5.95
C ILE A 110 4.07 4.34 -6.01
N LYS A 111 5.38 4.18 -6.23
CA LYS A 111 6.32 5.30 -6.39
C LYS A 111 5.87 6.27 -7.51
N GLY A 112 5.45 5.73 -8.66
CA GLY A 112 4.98 6.56 -9.78
C GLY A 112 3.73 7.37 -9.45
N ALA A 113 2.77 6.75 -8.77
CA ALA A 113 1.57 7.44 -8.29
C ALA A 113 1.94 8.51 -7.25
N ALA A 114 2.73 8.16 -6.24
CA ALA A 114 3.18 9.06 -5.19
C ALA A 114 3.90 10.31 -5.73
N ALA A 115 4.82 10.13 -6.69
CA ALA A 115 5.54 11.22 -7.33
C ALA A 115 4.61 12.20 -8.09
N THR A 116 3.57 11.67 -8.74
CA THR A 116 2.61 12.48 -9.50
C THR A 116 1.74 13.35 -8.59
N LEU A 117 1.50 12.87 -7.37
CA LEU A 117 0.53 13.42 -6.43
C LEU A 117 1.17 14.21 -5.28
N GLY A 118 2.48 14.47 -5.37
CA GLY A 118 3.20 15.22 -4.34
C GLY A 118 3.32 14.48 -3.01
N MET A 119 3.26 13.15 -3.01
CA MET A 119 3.44 12.31 -1.82
C MET A 119 4.91 11.93 -1.66
N GLU A 120 5.75 12.90 -1.32
CA GLU A 120 7.21 12.75 -1.29
C GLU A 120 7.65 11.61 -0.35
N ARG A 121 7.05 11.52 0.84
CA ARG A 121 7.37 10.50 1.84
C ARG A 121 7.02 9.09 1.36
N LEU A 122 5.81 8.90 0.81
CA LEU A 122 5.40 7.63 0.23
C LEU A 122 6.27 7.24 -0.98
N CYS A 123 6.68 8.22 -1.79
CA CYS A 123 7.56 8.01 -2.93
C CYS A 123 8.94 7.48 -2.48
N GLU A 124 9.50 8.06 -1.42
CA GLU A 124 10.77 7.62 -0.84
C GLU A 124 10.65 6.21 -0.23
N ALA A 125 9.63 5.95 0.58
CA ALA A 125 9.39 4.63 1.16
C ALA A 125 9.21 3.54 0.07
N ALA A 126 8.44 3.83 -0.98
CA ALA A 126 8.23 2.91 -2.08
C ALA A 126 9.50 2.67 -2.91
N ARG A 127 10.34 3.70 -3.10
CA ARG A 127 11.64 3.56 -3.76
C ARG A 127 12.57 2.66 -2.95
N ASP A 128 12.61 2.82 -1.64
CA ASP A 128 13.49 2.04 -0.77
C ASP A 128 13.06 0.57 -0.74
N LEU A 129 11.75 0.28 -0.74
CA LEU A 129 11.22 -1.07 -0.93
C LEU A 129 11.53 -1.66 -2.32
N GLU A 130 11.38 -0.86 -3.39
CA GLU A 130 11.73 -1.28 -4.76
C GLU A 130 13.21 -1.65 -4.87
N HIS A 131 14.10 -0.87 -4.24
CA HIS A 131 15.53 -1.13 -4.21
C HIS A 131 15.86 -2.40 -3.40
N ALA A 132 15.28 -2.56 -2.21
CA ALA A 132 15.48 -3.76 -1.40
C ALA A 132 15.09 -5.03 -2.17
N ALA A 133 13.96 -5.00 -2.89
CA ALA A 133 13.52 -6.11 -3.73
C ALA A 133 14.45 -6.34 -4.93
N LYS A 134 14.89 -5.27 -5.59
CA LYS A 134 15.83 -5.34 -6.72
C LYS A 134 17.19 -5.92 -6.33
N ASP A 135 17.68 -5.58 -5.13
CA ASP A 135 18.99 -5.99 -4.63
C ASP A 135 18.94 -7.35 -3.91
N GLY A 136 17.76 -7.99 -3.83
CA GLY A 136 17.58 -9.31 -3.22
C GLY A 136 17.62 -9.32 -1.70
N GLN A 137 17.38 -8.17 -1.06
CA GLN A 137 17.42 -7.99 0.39
C GLN A 137 16.10 -8.44 1.03
N ALA A 138 15.85 -9.74 1.03
CA ALA A 138 14.62 -10.34 1.55
C ALA A 138 14.33 -9.92 3.01
N GLU A 139 15.36 -9.83 3.83
CA GLU A 139 15.29 -9.47 5.26
C GLU A 139 14.83 -8.03 5.47
N ALA A 140 15.07 -7.14 4.50
CA ALA A 140 14.68 -5.74 4.57
C ALA A 140 13.25 -5.49 4.08
N LEU A 141 12.63 -6.43 3.36
CA LEU A 141 11.31 -6.21 2.74
C LEU A 141 10.21 -5.90 3.75
N ALA A 142 10.16 -6.64 4.86
CA ALA A 142 9.14 -6.46 5.89
C ALA A 142 9.23 -5.07 6.55
N GLU A 143 10.44 -4.62 6.86
CA GLU A 143 10.68 -3.29 7.43
C GLU A 143 10.29 -2.19 6.44
N GLN A 144 10.72 -2.30 5.17
CA GLN A 144 10.42 -1.30 4.15
C GLN A 144 8.93 -1.28 3.80
N TYR A 145 8.27 -2.43 3.76
CA TYR A 145 6.82 -2.52 3.57
C TYR A 145 6.05 -1.85 4.71
N THR A 146 6.50 -2.01 5.96
CA THR A 146 5.89 -1.34 7.12
C THR A 146 5.99 0.19 6.99
N LYS A 147 7.10 0.71 6.47
CA LYS A 147 7.23 2.15 6.17
C LYS A 147 6.24 2.60 5.10
N VAL A 148 6.13 1.84 4.00
CA VAL A 148 5.15 2.13 2.93
C VAL A 148 3.72 2.15 3.48
N LEU A 149 3.37 1.22 4.37
CA LEU A 149 2.05 1.18 5.01
C LEU A 149 1.77 2.42 5.86
N GLY A 150 2.71 2.81 6.72
CA GLY A 150 2.55 3.99 7.57
C GLY A 150 2.39 5.28 6.75
N GLU A 151 3.14 5.41 5.65
CA GLU A 151 3.01 6.55 4.75
C GLU A 151 1.68 6.53 3.97
N MET A 152 1.22 5.35 3.54
CA MET A 152 -0.08 5.22 2.86
C MET A 152 -1.25 5.56 3.81
N GLU A 153 -1.15 5.16 5.08
CA GLU A 153 -2.14 5.51 6.11
C GLU A 153 -2.22 7.02 6.30
N ALA A 154 -1.08 7.69 6.48
CA ALA A 154 -1.04 9.13 6.62
C ALA A 154 -1.60 9.86 5.39
N VAL A 155 -1.36 9.34 4.17
CA VAL A 155 -1.96 9.86 2.93
C VAL A 155 -3.48 9.70 2.92
N PHE A 156 -4.00 8.53 3.27
CA PHE A 156 -5.45 8.29 3.29
C PHE A 156 -6.16 9.15 4.34
N GLU A 157 -5.53 9.39 5.49
CA GLU A 157 -6.07 10.31 6.49
C GLU A 157 -6.21 11.73 5.94
N VAL A 158 -5.19 12.23 5.24
CA VAL A 158 -5.27 13.55 4.58
C VAL A 158 -6.38 13.54 3.53
N MET A 159 -6.44 12.55 2.65
CA MET A 159 -7.47 12.49 1.58
C MET A 159 -8.90 12.41 2.12
N ARG A 160 -9.13 11.66 3.22
CA ARG A 160 -10.46 11.56 3.87
C ARG A 160 -10.82 12.76 4.72
N GLY A 161 -9.81 13.45 5.24
CA GLY A 161 -9.97 14.64 6.08
C GLY A 161 -10.34 15.90 5.29
N GLU A 162 -10.30 15.85 3.95
CA GLU A 162 -10.72 16.92 3.06
C GLU A 162 -12.25 16.87 2.88
N PRO A 163 -13.04 17.69 3.61
CA PRO A 163 -14.50 17.54 3.66
C PRO A 163 -15.21 18.21 2.47
N GLU A 164 -14.46 18.83 1.56
CA GLU A 164 -15.02 19.62 0.46
C GLU A 164 -14.21 19.37 -0.82
N LEU A 165 -14.64 18.33 -1.51
CA LEU A 165 -14.51 18.21 -2.95
C LEU A 165 -15.92 18.06 -3.53
#